data_AF-A0A358A2D3-F1
#
_entry.id   AF-A0A358A2D3-F1
#
_cell.length_a   1.000
_cell.length_b   1.000
_cell.length_c   1.000
_cell.angle_alpha   90.00
_cell.angle_beta   90.00
_cell.angle_gamma   90.00
#
_symmetry.space_group_name_H-M   'P 1'
#
loop_
_entity.id
_entity.type
_entity.pdbx_description
1 polymer ?
#
loop_
_entity_poly.entity_id
_entity_poly.type
_entity_poly.pdbx_seq_one_letter_code
_entity_poly.pdbx_strand_id
1 'polypeptide(L)'
;MFRKRLSRLLILSLLAGSAVAAPAHATEDDDKATILFEGGGWGHGVGMSQYGALGRAEAGIVAEDILDYYYNGTTVEDRTDTIAEYVGDGIRVNLGQDRPTDIRITIDETRGEPGTLTVEIDQKDPGTETSGSSTVYLRQGQQVGDSVDGSLDTWKWVQEFDNSGIDSCVGCIDDTPVVTWSEGSVVGIGDVIGSSGGKPVFEYGTHDVGALHFVSRDGVDADGAFVVLVLPIDNYLHGLAEMPASWHPEALRAQAIAGRSYAVHRAIDRENADFDVFNSVQDQVYAGFDAKSEGRVTAADSSSNLVVTVDDQIVQTFYSSSNGGYTESTENSSSFGAAQPWHISKPDPFDAAPDEDGDPQNPFAFKRFEFTVEEVSRWLADYSSANLDVGTVVKITVDDLPPSGRITNALVTIYGTDRTLEVRG
;
A
#
# COMPACT_ATOMS: atom_id res chain seq x y z
N MET A 1 5.64 -15.99 15.72
CA MET A 1 6.19 -15.76 14.36
C MET A 1 6.55 -14.29 14.07
N PHE A 2 6.06 -13.31 14.85
CA PHE A 2 6.28 -11.87 14.66
C PHE A 2 7.70 -11.32 14.94
N ARG A 3 8.60 -12.07 15.60
CA ARG A 3 9.96 -11.59 15.93
C ARG A 3 11.02 -11.76 14.82
N LYS A 4 10.74 -12.56 13.78
CA LYS A 4 11.73 -12.88 12.73
C LYS A 4 11.60 -12.03 11.45
N ARG A 5 10.48 -11.34 11.22
CA ARG A 5 10.30 -10.46 10.05
C ARG A 5 10.82 -9.03 10.29
N LEU A 6 10.94 -8.59 11.56
CA LEU A 6 11.53 -7.30 11.92
C LEU A 6 13.02 -7.18 11.54
N SER A 7 13.72 -8.33 11.43
CA SER A 7 15.16 -8.39 11.18
C SER A 7 15.57 -8.03 9.75
N ARG A 8 14.65 -8.04 8.78
CA ARG A 8 14.97 -7.75 7.36
C ARG A 8 14.65 -6.30 6.96
N LEU A 9 13.72 -5.62 7.63
CA LEU A 9 13.37 -4.23 7.31
C LEU A 9 14.30 -3.19 7.94
N LEU A 10 15.05 -3.54 9.00
CA LEU A 10 15.97 -2.60 9.65
C LEU A 10 17.20 -2.24 8.80
N ILE A 11 17.54 -3.02 7.77
CA ILE A 11 18.83 -2.87 7.08
C ILE A 11 18.85 -1.67 6.11
N LEU A 12 17.70 -1.16 5.64
CA LEU A 12 17.66 -0.01 4.73
C LEU A 12 17.43 1.36 5.40
N SER A 13 17.06 1.42 6.68
CA SER A 13 16.71 2.69 7.35
C SER A 13 17.70 3.13 8.43
N LEU A 14 18.78 2.39 8.67
CA LEU A 14 19.63 2.57 9.86
C LEU A 14 20.96 3.29 9.63
N LEU A 15 21.34 3.68 8.42
CA LEU A 15 22.64 4.33 8.20
C LEU A 15 22.59 5.87 8.21
N ALA A 16 21.62 6.50 8.89
CA ALA A 16 21.41 7.95 8.92
C ALA A 16 21.95 8.68 10.17
N GLY A 17 22.87 8.09 10.94
CA GLY A 17 23.36 8.68 12.20
C GLY A 17 24.74 9.33 12.09
N SER A 18 24.86 10.60 12.49
CA SER A 18 26.16 11.23 12.74
C SER A 18 26.72 10.79 14.10
N ALA A 19 27.91 10.16 14.12
CA ALA A 19 28.58 9.77 15.35
C ALA A 19 29.42 10.92 15.95
N VAL A 20 29.19 11.28 17.22
CA VAL A 20 30.13 12.06 18.02
C VAL A 20 30.64 11.20 19.17
N ALA A 21 31.94 10.91 19.17
CA ALA A 21 32.59 10.23 20.29
C ALA A 21 32.85 11.22 21.44
N ALA A 22 32.30 10.96 22.63
CA ALA A 22 32.65 11.65 23.87
C ALA A 22 33.59 10.78 24.73
N PRO A 23 34.49 11.36 25.55
CA PRO A 23 35.38 10.59 26.42
C PRO A 23 34.60 10.13 27.66
N ALA A 24 34.45 8.81 27.84
CA ALA A 24 33.74 8.23 28.98
C ALA A 24 34.68 7.92 30.17
N HIS A 25 34.21 8.16 31.39
CA HIS A 25 34.78 7.65 32.64
C HIS A 25 34.20 6.26 32.93
N ALA A 26 35.05 5.33 33.37
CA ALA A 26 34.73 3.91 33.54
C ALA A 26 34.00 3.61 34.86
N THR A 27 32.94 2.81 34.79
CA THR A 27 32.49 1.92 35.87
C THR A 27 32.05 0.61 35.23
N GLU A 28 32.56 -0.52 35.76
CA GLU A 28 32.37 -1.87 35.24
C GLU A 28 30.89 -2.28 35.13
N ASP A 29 30.38 -2.29 33.90
CA ASP A 29 29.35 -3.22 33.43
C ASP A 29 29.60 -3.46 31.93
N ASP A 30 30.16 -4.63 31.59
CA ASP A 30 30.32 -5.20 30.24
C ASP A 30 30.45 -4.19 29.06
N ASP A 31 31.47 -3.30 29.10
CA ASP A 31 31.75 -2.20 28.15
C ASP A 31 32.01 -2.69 26.70
N LYS A 32 30.98 -3.21 26.02
CA LYS A 32 30.99 -3.40 24.57
C LYS A 32 30.81 -2.04 23.93
N ALA A 33 31.74 -1.64 23.07
CA ALA A 33 31.59 -0.43 22.28
C ALA A 33 30.28 -0.49 21.46
N THR A 34 29.47 0.56 21.55
CA THR A 34 28.21 0.69 20.83
C THR A 34 28.27 1.79 19.77
N ILE A 35 27.37 1.69 18.80
CA ILE A 35 27.08 2.69 17.78
C ILE A 35 25.64 3.16 18.01
N LEU A 36 25.48 4.46 18.24
CA LEU A 36 24.19 5.11 18.37
C LEU A 36 23.71 5.62 17.01
N PHE A 37 22.49 5.26 16.65
CA PHE A 37 21.77 5.76 15.50
C PHE A 37 20.59 6.60 15.98
N GLU A 38 20.51 7.84 15.49
CA GLU A 38 19.42 8.78 15.75
C GLU A 38 18.73 9.12 14.44
N GLY A 39 17.40 9.14 14.43
CA GLY A 39 16.61 9.45 13.24
C GLY A 39 15.12 9.46 13.57
N GLY A 40 14.27 9.61 12.57
CA GLY A 40 12.82 9.67 12.76
C GLY A 40 12.07 9.38 11.47
N GLY A 41 10.75 9.53 11.54
CA GLY A 41 9.84 9.25 10.45
C GLY A 41 9.40 7.78 10.37
N TRP A 42 8.31 7.58 9.64
CA TRP A 42 7.79 6.28 9.24
C TRP A 42 7.17 6.37 7.84
N GLY A 43 7.75 5.64 6.89
CA GLY A 43 7.42 5.75 5.47
C GLY A 43 8.41 6.67 4.73
N HIS A 44 8.05 7.10 3.52
CA HIS A 44 8.97 7.76 2.60
C HIS A 44 9.19 9.25 2.85
N GLY A 45 8.32 9.94 3.58
CA GLY A 45 8.47 11.36 3.93
C GLY A 45 8.20 12.35 2.79
N VAL A 46 8.10 11.88 1.54
CA VAL A 46 7.62 12.69 0.41
C VAL A 46 6.14 13.04 0.58
N GLY A 47 5.78 14.30 0.33
CA GLY A 47 4.40 14.79 0.35
C GLY A 47 3.79 14.84 1.77
N MET A 48 2.51 14.50 1.89
CA MET A 48 1.77 14.71 3.15
C MET A 48 2.21 13.74 4.26
N SER A 49 2.60 14.29 5.42
CA SER A 49 2.70 13.51 6.67
C SER A 49 1.32 13.35 7.28
N GLN A 50 0.92 12.11 7.57
CA GLN A 50 -0.36 11.82 8.22
C GLN A 50 -0.39 12.38 9.65
N TYR A 51 0.69 12.19 10.43
CA TYR A 51 0.80 12.78 11.76
C TYR A 51 0.91 14.31 11.70
N GLY A 52 1.63 14.86 10.73
CA GLY A 52 1.69 16.30 10.57
C GLY A 52 0.36 16.92 10.13
N ALA A 53 -0.41 16.21 9.30
CA ALA A 53 -1.77 16.61 8.94
C ALA A 53 -2.70 16.58 10.17
N LEU A 54 -2.59 15.57 11.03
CA LEU A 54 -3.30 15.52 12.31
C LEU A 54 -2.96 16.75 13.18
N GLY A 55 -1.67 17.01 13.41
CA GLY A 55 -1.25 18.15 14.24
C GLY A 55 -1.72 19.51 13.67
N ARG A 56 -1.74 19.67 12.35
CA ARG A 56 -2.29 20.88 11.69
C ARG A 56 -3.80 21.00 11.88
N ALA A 57 -4.51 19.90 11.71
CA ALA A 57 -5.95 19.85 11.86
C ALA A 57 -6.39 20.22 13.28
N GLU A 58 -5.68 19.72 14.30
CA GLU A 58 -5.91 20.07 15.71
C GLU A 58 -5.55 21.51 16.03
N ALA A 59 -4.60 22.11 15.29
CA ALA A 59 -4.34 23.54 15.34
C ALA A 59 -5.41 24.39 14.61
N GLY A 60 -6.48 23.77 14.11
CA GLY A 60 -7.60 24.43 13.45
C GLY A 60 -7.37 24.75 11.97
N ILE A 61 -6.35 24.15 11.34
CA ILE A 61 -6.08 24.32 9.91
C ILE A 61 -6.99 23.37 9.12
N VAL A 62 -7.67 23.90 8.11
CA VAL A 62 -8.60 23.13 7.27
C VAL A 62 -7.87 22.30 6.23
N ALA A 63 -8.52 21.26 5.70
CA ALA A 63 -7.90 20.29 4.79
C ALA A 63 -7.21 20.92 3.57
N GLU A 64 -7.82 21.93 2.93
CA GLU A 64 -7.23 22.61 1.77
C GLU A 64 -5.89 23.27 2.11
N ASP A 65 -5.81 23.94 3.26
CA ASP A 65 -4.58 24.60 3.72
C ASP A 65 -3.53 23.58 4.19
N ILE A 66 -3.97 22.42 4.71
CA ILE A 66 -3.07 21.29 4.99
C ILE A 66 -2.44 20.79 3.68
N LEU A 67 -3.24 20.63 2.63
CA LEU A 67 -2.78 20.12 1.34
C LEU A 67 -1.90 21.12 0.59
N ASP A 68 -2.25 22.41 0.58
CA ASP A 68 -1.40 23.48 0.06
C ASP A 68 -0.04 23.50 0.77
N TYR A 69 -0.04 23.24 2.09
CA TYR A 69 1.21 23.06 2.80
C TYR A 69 2.01 21.88 2.28
N TYR A 70 1.45 20.70 2.03
CA TYR A 70 2.28 19.56 1.64
C TYR A 70 2.64 19.50 0.15
N TYR A 71 1.81 20.09 -0.70
CA TYR A 71 1.96 20.03 -2.15
C TYR A 71 2.20 21.44 -2.69
N ASN A 72 3.48 21.79 -2.83
CA ASN A 72 3.91 23.16 -3.09
C ASN A 72 3.42 23.69 -4.45
N GLY A 73 2.76 24.85 -4.44
CA GLY A 73 2.29 25.50 -5.67
C GLY A 73 1.10 24.80 -6.33
N THR A 74 0.33 24.04 -5.54
CA THR A 74 -0.87 23.35 -6.00
C THR A 74 -2.12 24.01 -5.43
N THR A 75 -3.28 23.62 -5.95
CA THR A 75 -4.59 24.07 -5.44
C THR A 75 -5.52 22.88 -5.28
N VAL A 76 -6.48 22.97 -4.35
CA VAL A 76 -7.58 22.00 -4.28
C VAL A 76 -8.73 22.52 -5.13
N GLU A 77 -9.15 21.73 -6.12
CA GLU A 77 -10.17 22.11 -7.09
C GLU A 77 -11.14 20.96 -7.34
N ASP A 78 -12.38 21.31 -7.71
CA ASP A 78 -13.34 20.35 -8.25
C ASP A 78 -12.92 19.95 -9.67
N ARG A 79 -12.82 18.64 -9.91
CA ARG A 79 -12.50 18.05 -11.20
C ARG A 79 -13.51 16.97 -11.62
N THR A 80 -14.79 17.23 -11.38
CA THR A 80 -15.89 16.31 -11.74
C THR A 80 -15.75 15.78 -13.17
N ASP A 81 -15.51 16.66 -14.15
CA ASP A 81 -15.42 16.26 -15.57
C ASP A 81 -14.20 15.37 -15.86
N THR A 82 -13.01 15.73 -15.35
CA THR A 82 -11.79 14.93 -15.52
C THR A 82 -11.89 13.58 -14.80
N ILE A 83 -12.47 13.56 -13.60
CA ILE A 83 -12.71 12.31 -12.86
C ILE A 83 -13.66 11.41 -13.66
N ALA A 84 -14.75 11.96 -14.20
CA ALA A 84 -15.67 11.21 -15.04
C ALA A 84 -15.03 10.69 -16.33
N GLU A 85 -14.10 11.44 -16.92
CA GLU A 85 -13.37 11.02 -18.13
C GLU A 85 -12.48 9.79 -17.89
N TYR A 86 -11.70 9.78 -16.79
CA TYR A 86 -10.69 8.74 -16.55
C TYR A 86 -11.14 7.63 -15.62
N VAL A 87 -12.05 7.91 -14.69
CA VAL A 87 -12.55 6.93 -13.72
C VAL A 87 -13.93 6.41 -14.12
N GLY A 88 -14.71 7.19 -14.88
CA GLY A 88 -16.02 6.77 -15.36
C GLY A 88 -16.94 6.27 -14.25
N ASP A 89 -17.49 5.07 -14.45
CA ASP A 89 -18.42 4.43 -13.51
C ASP A 89 -17.72 3.87 -12.24
N GLY A 90 -16.38 3.84 -12.20
CA GLY A 90 -15.67 3.45 -11.00
C GLY A 90 -14.16 3.21 -11.18
N ILE A 91 -13.42 3.45 -10.10
CA ILE A 91 -11.98 3.15 -10.02
C ILE A 91 -11.78 1.63 -10.02
N ARG A 92 -10.81 1.16 -10.80
CA ARG A 92 -10.51 -0.26 -10.97
C ARG A 92 -9.39 -0.68 -10.01
N VAL A 93 -9.73 -1.34 -8.92
CA VAL A 93 -8.82 -1.77 -7.85
C VAL A 93 -8.42 -3.22 -8.04
N ASN A 94 -7.15 -3.51 -8.26
CA ASN A 94 -6.64 -4.88 -8.24
C ASN A 94 -6.56 -5.38 -6.80
N LEU A 95 -7.26 -6.49 -6.53
CA LEU A 95 -7.37 -7.10 -5.20
C LEU A 95 -6.35 -8.22 -4.96
N GLY A 96 -5.55 -8.61 -5.96
CA GLY A 96 -4.49 -9.60 -5.84
C GLY A 96 -3.10 -9.02 -6.15
N GLN A 97 -2.16 -9.16 -5.21
CA GLN A 97 -0.76 -8.75 -5.44
C GLN A 97 0.03 -9.76 -6.29
N ASP A 98 -0.31 -11.04 -6.18
CA ASP A 98 0.34 -12.16 -6.88
C ASP A 98 -0.59 -12.79 -7.92
N ARG A 99 -0.05 -13.65 -8.79
CA ARG A 99 -0.82 -14.36 -9.81
C ARG A 99 -1.49 -15.57 -9.18
N PRO A 100 -2.80 -15.54 -8.89
CA PRO A 100 -3.43 -16.73 -8.38
C PRO A 100 -3.50 -17.79 -9.47
N THR A 101 -3.31 -19.04 -9.06
CA THR A 101 -3.40 -20.20 -9.95
C THR A 101 -4.83 -20.72 -10.05
N ASP A 102 -5.70 -20.34 -9.10
CA ASP A 102 -7.08 -20.77 -9.00
C ASP A 102 -7.92 -19.67 -8.34
N ILE A 103 -9.13 -19.44 -8.86
CA ILE A 103 -10.11 -18.51 -8.29
C ILE A 103 -11.43 -19.27 -8.16
N ARG A 104 -11.95 -19.40 -6.94
CA ARG A 104 -13.24 -20.06 -6.67
C ARG A 104 -14.24 -19.05 -6.16
N ILE A 105 -15.48 -19.18 -6.61
CA ILE A 105 -16.57 -18.30 -6.19
C ILE A 105 -17.63 -19.16 -5.52
N THR A 106 -17.93 -18.92 -4.25
CA THR A 106 -18.96 -19.62 -3.49
C THR A 106 -20.00 -18.62 -3.01
N ILE A 107 -21.28 -18.89 -3.26
CA ILE A 107 -22.37 -18.11 -2.65
C ILE A 107 -22.75 -18.80 -1.33
N ASP A 108 -22.47 -18.16 -0.20
CA ASP A 108 -22.85 -18.68 1.12
C ASP A 108 -24.25 -18.18 1.49
N GLU A 109 -25.25 -19.03 1.30
CA GLU A 109 -26.65 -18.76 1.65
C GLU A 109 -26.94 -18.92 3.16
N THR A 110 -25.97 -19.38 3.96
CA THR A 110 -26.18 -19.74 5.37
C THR A 110 -25.84 -18.63 6.36
N ARG A 111 -25.18 -17.55 5.91
CA ARG A 111 -24.71 -16.43 6.75
C ARG A 111 -25.65 -15.24 6.87
N GLY A 112 -26.97 -15.49 6.82
CA GLY A 112 -28.01 -14.59 7.35
C GLY A 112 -28.19 -13.25 6.62
N GLU A 113 -29.29 -13.16 5.85
CA GLU A 113 -29.64 -12.18 4.81
C GLU A 113 -29.03 -12.50 3.43
N PRO A 114 -29.75 -12.24 2.31
CA PRO A 114 -29.45 -12.88 1.04
C PRO A 114 -28.12 -12.41 0.45
N GLY A 115 -27.22 -13.34 0.11
CA GLY A 115 -26.20 -13.11 -0.93
C GLY A 115 -24.79 -12.71 -0.47
N THR A 116 -24.16 -13.44 0.46
CA THR A 116 -22.70 -13.30 0.63
C THR A 116 -21.97 -14.07 -0.48
N LEU A 117 -21.29 -13.35 -1.37
CA LEU A 117 -20.34 -13.92 -2.33
C LEU A 117 -18.99 -14.07 -1.64
N THR A 118 -18.45 -15.28 -1.64
CA THR A 118 -17.08 -15.58 -1.21
C THR A 118 -16.24 -15.83 -2.45
N VAL A 119 -15.20 -15.06 -2.66
CA VAL A 119 -14.21 -15.32 -3.71
C VAL A 119 -12.93 -15.83 -3.04
N GLU A 120 -12.61 -17.10 -3.24
CA GLU A 120 -11.35 -17.69 -2.79
C GLU A 120 -10.30 -17.54 -3.89
N ILE A 121 -9.12 -17.07 -3.52
CA ILE A 121 -8.00 -16.86 -4.43
C ILE A 121 -6.82 -17.70 -3.91
N ASP A 122 -6.34 -18.66 -4.71
CA ASP A 122 -5.21 -19.52 -4.33
C ASP A 122 -3.90 -18.94 -4.89
N GLN A 123 -3.02 -18.49 -4.01
CA GLN A 123 -1.66 -18.08 -4.34
C GLN A 123 -0.73 -19.29 -4.18
N LYS A 124 -0.70 -20.18 -5.17
CA LYS A 124 0.06 -21.42 -5.07
C LYS A 124 1.54 -21.24 -5.46
N ASP A 125 2.43 -21.77 -4.61
CA ASP A 125 3.86 -21.96 -4.88
C ASP A 125 4.02 -23.10 -5.92
N PRO A 126 4.70 -22.89 -7.06
CA PRO A 126 4.75 -23.82 -8.20
C PRO A 126 5.33 -25.23 -7.93
N GLY A 127 5.68 -25.57 -6.68
CA GLY A 127 6.39 -26.80 -6.32
C GLY A 127 5.62 -27.88 -5.55
N THR A 128 4.34 -27.70 -5.19
CA THR A 128 3.61 -28.73 -4.42
C THR A 128 2.28 -29.13 -5.06
N GLU A 129 2.32 -30.20 -5.84
CA GLU A 129 1.14 -30.87 -6.40
C GLU A 129 0.29 -31.44 -5.25
N THR A 130 -0.88 -30.87 -5.02
CA THR A 130 -2.15 -31.51 -5.32
C THR A 130 -3.22 -30.42 -5.43
N SER A 131 -3.99 -30.41 -6.51
CA SER A 131 -5.11 -29.48 -6.72
C SER A 131 -6.24 -30.24 -7.38
N GLY A 132 -7.34 -30.40 -6.64
CA GLY A 132 -8.65 -30.56 -7.24
C GLY A 132 -9.38 -29.23 -7.07
N SER A 133 -9.88 -28.66 -8.15
CA SER A 133 -10.73 -27.46 -8.17
C SER A 133 -11.81 -27.69 -9.20
N SER A 134 -13.07 -27.37 -8.89
CA SER A 134 -14.17 -27.37 -9.86
C SER A 134 -15.03 -26.10 -9.68
N THR A 135 -15.45 -25.56 -10.82
CA THR A 135 -16.18 -24.32 -11.15
C THR A 135 -17.51 -24.07 -10.41
N VAL A 136 -17.93 -22.79 -10.30
CA VAL A 136 -19.28 -22.39 -9.87
C VAL A 136 -19.98 -21.38 -10.81
N TYR A 137 -21.30 -21.64 -10.86
CA TYR A 137 -22.52 -20.91 -11.24
C TYR A 137 -22.94 -19.55 -10.67
N LEU A 138 -23.44 -18.57 -11.45
CA LEU A 138 -24.19 -17.39 -10.93
C LEU A 138 -25.68 -17.35 -11.30
N ARG A 139 -26.59 -17.12 -10.32
CA ARG A 139 -27.74 -16.16 -10.37
C ARG A 139 -28.58 -16.07 -9.08
N GLN A 140 -28.91 -14.84 -8.61
CA GLN A 140 -30.27 -14.27 -8.77
C GLN A 140 -30.39 -12.75 -8.47
N GLY A 141 -31.07 -12.06 -9.39
CA GLY A 141 -31.74 -10.75 -9.30
C GLY A 141 -32.25 -10.34 -10.71
N GLN A 142 -33.53 -10.61 -11.04
CA GLN A 142 -34.12 -10.57 -12.42
C GLN A 142 -33.85 -9.25 -13.19
N GLN A 143 -33.64 -9.17 -14.52
CA GLN A 143 -33.98 -10.02 -15.67
C GLN A 143 -32.88 -9.85 -16.77
N VAL A 144 -32.33 -10.95 -17.31
CA VAL A 144 -31.77 -10.95 -18.69
C VAL A 144 -32.86 -11.56 -19.55
N GLY A 145 -33.23 -10.88 -20.64
CA GLY A 145 -34.51 -10.96 -21.35
C GLY A 145 -35.03 -12.34 -21.76
N ASP A 146 -36.34 -12.38 -22.04
CA ASP A 146 -37.10 -13.58 -22.37
C ASP A 146 -36.68 -14.22 -23.71
N SER A 147 -36.36 -15.51 -23.72
CA SER A 147 -37.09 -16.55 -24.48
C SER A 147 -36.64 -17.94 -24.00
N VAL A 148 -37.49 -18.71 -23.33
CA VAL A 148 -38.37 -19.78 -23.88
C VAL A 148 -37.58 -20.89 -24.58
N ASP A 149 -37.76 -22.09 -24.02
CA ASP A 149 -37.22 -23.40 -24.43
C ASP A 149 -35.83 -23.75 -23.91
N GLY A 150 -35.78 -24.27 -22.68
CA GLY A 150 -35.20 -25.59 -22.38
C GLY A 150 -33.73 -25.92 -22.70
N SER A 151 -32.98 -25.11 -23.44
CA SER A 151 -31.58 -25.35 -23.79
C SER A 151 -30.66 -24.47 -22.94
N LEU A 152 -29.94 -25.13 -22.03
CA LEU A 152 -28.84 -24.56 -21.25
C LEU A 152 -27.67 -24.21 -22.19
N ASP A 153 -27.61 -22.98 -22.71
CA ASP A 153 -26.52 -22.53 -23.58
C ASP A 153 -26.02 -21.10 -23.25
N THR A 154 -26.00 -20.69 -21.98
CA THR A 154 -25.43 -19.38 -21.56
C THR A 154 -24.63 -19.45 -20.25
N TRP A 155 -23.69 -20.39 -20.20
CA TRP A 155 -22.68 -20.52 -19.15
C TRP A 155 -21.28 -20.41 -19.78
N LYS A 156 -20.37 -19.55 -19.29
CA LYS A 156 -18.91 -19.64 -19.61
C LYS A 156 -18.21 -20.38 -18.46
N TRP A 157 -17.67 -21.59 -18.69
CA TRP A 157 -17.03 -22.50 -17.69
C TRP A 157 -15.52 -22.30 -17.67
N VAL A 158 -14.88 -22.64 -16.54
CA VAL A 158 -13.43 -22.91 -16.45
C VAL A 158 -13.21 -24.30 -15.85
N GLN A 159 -13.17 -25.37 -16.66
CA GLN A 159 -12.43 -26.61 -16.34
C GLN A 159 -12.33 -27.62 -17.50
N GLU A 160 -11.28 -28.47 -17.51
CA GLU A 160 -11.44 -29.94 -17.39
C GLU A 160 -10.14 -30.67 -16.96
N PHE A 161 -10.24 -31.65 -16.04
CA PHE A 161 -9.42 -32.87 -16.03
C PHE A 161 -10.33 -34.03 -15.65
N ASP A 162 -10.51 -34.98 -16.56
CA ASP A 162 -10.92 -36.32 -16.17
C ASP A 162 -9.69 -37.25 -16.18
N ASN A 163 -9.75 -38.36 -15.44
CA ASN A 163 -8.65 -39.32 -15.31
C ASN A 163 -8.38 -40.12 -16.63
N SER A 164 -8.72 -39.61 -17.81
CA SER A 164 -8.56 -40.29 -19.11
C SER A 164 -7.32 -39.88 -19.93
N GLY A 165 -6.61 -38.82 -19.54
CA GLY A 165 -5.35 -38.42 -20.19
C GLY A 165 -5.52 -37.75 -21.56
N ILE A 166 -6.61 -37.01 -21.79
CA ILE A 166 -6.78 -36.12 -22.94
C ILE A 166 -7.02 -34.69 -22.43
N ASP A 167 -6.04 -33.81 -22.66
CA ASP A 167 -6.08 -32.38 -22.33
C ASP A 167 -6.87 -31.58 -23.38
N SER A 168 -7.84 -30.77 -22.97
CA SER A 168 -8.34 -29.68 -23.82
C SER A 168 -8.73 -28.42 -23.03
N CYS A 169 -7.77 -27.49 -22.99
CA CYS A 169 -7.84 -26.03 -22.83
C CYS A 169 -8.85 -25.40 -21.85
N VAL A 170 -8.29 -24.73 -20.84
CA VAL A 170 -8.89 -23.70 -19.98
C VAL A 170 -9.28 -22.48 -20.85
N GLY A 171 -10.55 -22.47 -21.29
CA GLY A 171 -11.31 -21.34 -21.84
C GLY A 171 -10.60 -20.28 -22.70
N CYS A 172 -10.90 -20.22 -24.00
CA CYS A 172 -10.89 -18.94 -24.71
C CYS A 172 -12.07 -18.10 -24.22
N ILE A 173 -11.82 -17.11 -23.36
CA ILE A 173 -12.82 -16.12 -22.99
C ILE A 173 -12.57 -14.88 -23.86
N ASP A 174 -13.38 -14.67 -24.89
CA ASP A 174 -13.27 -13.45 -25.72
C ASP A 174 -13.58 -12.15 -24.94
N ASP A 175 -14.06 -12.21 -23.68
CA ASP A 175 -14.47 -11.06 -22.85
C ASP A 175 -14.18 -11.26 -21.34
N THR A 176 -13.74 -10.22 -20.62
CA THR A 176 -13.59 -10.23 -19.14
C THR A 176 -14.91 -10.55 -18.41
N PRO A 177 -15.05 -11.65 -17.64
CA PRO A 177 -16.25 -11.91 -16.84
C PRO A 177 -16.48 -10.84 -15.76
N VAL A 178 -17.74 -10.41 -15.60
CA VAL A 178 -18.14 -9.37 -14.63
C VAL A 178 -19.23 -9.89 -13.69
N VAL A 179 -19.05 -9.66 -12.39
CA VAL A 179 -20.04 -9.94 -11.35
C VAL A 179 -20.43 -8.65 -10.66
N THR A 180 -21.69 -8.23 -10.80
CA THR A 180 -22.25 -7.02 -10.19
C THR A 180 -23.18 -7.38 -9.04
N TRP A 181 -23.27 -6.50 -8.05
CA TRP A 181 -24.18 -6.67 -6.93
C TRP A 181 -24.83 -5.35 -6.50
N SER A 182 -25.94 -5.48 -5.76
CA SER A 182 -26.74 -4.34 -5.32
C SER A 182 -26.09 -3.55 -4.18
N GLU A 183 -26.50 -2.30 -4.07
CA GLU A 183 -26.15 -1.43 -2.95
C GLU A 183 -26.53 -2.07 -1.60
N GLY A 184 -25.62 -2.02 -0.62
CA GLY A 184 -25.75 -2.66 0.69
C GLY A 184 -25.19 -4.09 0.82
N SER A 185 -24.77 -4.74 -0.27
CA SER A 185 -24.13 -6.06 -0.23
C SER A 185 -22.62 -5.96 0.07
N VAL A 186 -22.09 -6.90 0.86
CA VAL A 186 -20.65 -7.02 1.14
C VAL A 186 -20.11 -8.34 0.58
N VAL A 187 -18.89 -8.30 0.05
CA VAL A 187 -18.24 -9.48 -0.54
C VAL A 187 -17.01 -9.84 0.28
N GLY A 188 -16.92 -11.11 0.68
CA GLY A 188 -15.73 -11.66 1.32
C GLY A 188 -14.77 -12.19 0.27
N ILE A 189 -13.52 -11.76 0.30
CA ILE A 189 -12.45 -12.29 -0.56
C ILE A 189 -11.41 -12.93 0.35
N GLY A 190 -11.12 -14.21 0.12
CA GLY A 190 -10.25 -15.01 0.97
C GLY A 190 -9.02 -15.52 0.24
N ASP A 191 -7.83 -15.25 0.74
CA ASP A 191 -6.59 -15.87 0.27
C ASP A 191 -6.28 -17.13 1.09
N VAL A 192 -5.85 -18.22 0.44
CA VAL A 192 -5.35 -19.42 1.15
C VAL A 192 -3.95 -19.12 1.72
N ILE A 193 -3.86 -18.87 3.02
CA ILE A 193 -2.60 -18.53 3.71
C ILE A 193 -1.88 -19.75 4.31
N GLY A 194 -2.43 -20.96 4.15
CA GLY A 194 -1.79 -22.20 4.58
C GLY A 194 -2.77 -23.35 4.80
N SER A 195 -2.32 -24.38 5.53
CA SER A 195 -3.19 -25.48 5.94
C SER A 195 -3.03 -25.81 7.43
N SER A 196 -4.16 -26.13 8.08
CA SER A 196 -4.21 -26.61 9.47
C SER A 196 -4.99 -27.92 9.51
N GLY A 197 -4.32 -29.01 9.92
CA GLY A 197 -4.94 -30.35 9.93
C GLY A 197 -5.37 -30.85 8.55
N GLY A 198 -4.68 -30.44 7.48
CA GLY A 198 -5.02 -30.78 6.09
C GLY A 198 -6.18 -29.99 5.50
N LYS A 199 -6.72 -28.99 6.22
CA LYS A 199 -7.72 -28.06 5.71
C LYS A 199 -7.07 -26.71 5.38
N PRO A 200 -7.42 -26.07 4.25
CA PRO A 200 -6.95 -24.72 3.95
C PRO A 200 -7.39 -23.72 5.04
N VAL A 201 -6.51 -22.79 5.37
CA VAL A 201 -6.78 -21.63 6.24
C VAL A 201 -6.79 -20.40 5.37
N PHE A 202 -7.83 -19.57 5.51
CA PHE A 202 -8.05 -18.39 4.68
C PHE A 202 -7.84 -17.10 5.48
N GLU A 203 -7.21 -16.10 4.88
CA GLU A 203 -7.26 -14.70 5.32
C GLU A 203 -8.33 -13.99 4.52
N TYR A 204 -9.39 -13.52 5.19
CA TYR A 204 -10.54 -12.88 4.55
C TYR A 204 -10.43 -11.36 4.64
N GLY A 205 -10.54 -10.66 3.50
CA GLY A 205 -10.86 -9.24 3.43
C GLY A 205 -12.31 -9.04 2.99
N THR A 206 -13.01 -8.05 3.58
CA THR A 206 -14.38 -7.69 3.18
C THR A 206 -14.35 -6.44 2.31
N HIS A 207 -15.02 -6.46 1.16
CA HIS A 207 -15.04 -5.35 0.21
C HIS A 207 -16.43 -4.72 0.03
N ASP A 208 -16.41 -3.40 -0.24
CA ASP A 208 -17.59 -2.58 -0.50
C ASP A 208 -18.29 -2.94 -1.83
N VAL A 209 -19.42 -2.29 -2.07
CA VAL A 209 -20.24 -2.48 -3.26
C VAL A 209 -19.52 -2.11 -4.55
N GLY A 210 -19.66 -2.93 -5.59
CA GLY A 210 -19.00 -2.72 -6.89
C GLY A 210 -19.23 -3.86 -7.88
N ALA A 211 -18.37 -3.94 -8.88
CA ALA A 211 -18.32 -5.03 -9.85
C ALA A 211 -16.96 -5.74 -9.78
N LEU A 212 -16.94 -7.07 -9.71
CA LEU A 212 -15.70 -7.84 -9.89
C LEU A 212 -15.51 -8.19 -11.34
N HIS A 213 -14.37 -7.79 -11.87
CA HIS A 213 -13.88 -8.15 -13.17
C HIS A 213 -12.79 -9.21 -12.97
N PHE A 214 -12.94 -10.34 -13.65
CA PHE A 214 -11.94 -11.41 -13.66
C PHE A 214 -11.10 -11.26 -14.92
N VAL A 215 -9.92 -10.65 -14.79
CA VAL A 215 -9.09 -10.30 -15.94
C VAL A 215 -8.12 -11.44 -16.23
N SER A 216 -8.26 -12.06 -17.40
CA SER A 216 -7.29 -13.05 -17.91
C SER A 216 -6.00 -12.36 -18.35
N ARG A 217 -4.85 -13.01 -18.16
CA ARG A 217 -3.59 -12.51 -18.67
C ARG A 217 -3.18 -13.28 -19.93
N ASP A 218 -3.23 -12.63 -21.09
CA ASP A 218 -2.71 -13.21 -22.33
C ASP A 218 -1.18 -13.26 -22.30
N GLY A 219 -0.62 -14.47 -22.42
CA GLY A 219 0.82 -14.70 -22.52
C GLY A 219 1.13 -16.12 -22.99
N VAL A 220 2.23 -16.29 -23.74
CA VAL A 220 2.58 -17.54 -24.44
C VAL A 220 2.84 -18.73 -23.48
N ASP A 221 2.96 -18.50 -22.16
CA ASP A 221 3.33 -19.53 -21.17
C ASP A 221 2.75 -19.29 -19.75
N ALA A 222 1.60 -18.61 -19.56
CA ALA A 222 1.05 -18.45 -18.20
C ALA A 222 -0.48 -18.35 -18.15
N ASP A 223 -1.14 -19.46 -17.83
CA ASP A 223 -2.54 -19.49 -17.41
C ASP A 223 -2.68 -18.74 -16.07
N GLY A 224 -3.40 -17.62 -16.04
CA GLY A 224 -3.68 -16.90 -14.80
C GLY A 224 -4.65 -15.74 -14.99
N ALA A 225 -5.51 -15.51 -13.99
CA ALA A 225 -6.42 -14.38 -13.94
C ALA A 225 -6.21 -13.60 -12.63
N PHE A 226 -6.61 -12.33 -12.57
CA PHE A 226 -6.67 -11.57 -11.31
C PHE A 226 -8.03 -10.90 -11.15
N VAL A 227 -8.31 -10.48 -9.91
CA VAL A 227 -9.60 -9.92 -9.52
C VAL A 227 -9.49 -8.40 -9.41
N VAL A 228 -10.31 -7.70 -10.18
CA VAL A 228 -10.41 -6.24 -10.18
C VAL A 228 -11.77 -5.83 -9.66
N LEU A 229 -11.80 -5.05 -8.59
CA LEU A 229 -13.01 -4.43 -8.07
C LEU A 229 -13.20 -3.05 -8.70
N VAL A 230 -14.33 -2.85 -9.35
CA VAL A 230 -14.74 -1.57 -9.93
C VAL A 230 -15.82 -0.95 -9.05
N LEU A 231 -15.58 0.25 -8.53
CA LEU A 231 -16.50 0.93 -7.63
C LEU A 231 -16.39 2.46 -7.73
N PRO A 232 -17.46 3.22 -7.41
CA PRO A 232 -17.38 4.68 -7.38
C PRO A 232 -16.20 5.17 -6.54
N ILE A 233 -15.50 6.21 -7.00
CA ILE A 233 -14.26 6.68 -6.38
C ILE A 233 -14.44 7.05 -4.90
N ASP A 234 -15.58 7.63 -4.51
CA ASP A 234 -15.83 7.97 -3.11
C ASP A 234 -16.04 6.72 -2.24
N ASN A 235 -16.68 5.67 -2.77
CA ASN A 235 -16.80 4.38 -2.08
C ASN A 235 -15.43 3.71 -1.91
N TYR A 236 -14.53 3.86 -2.88
CA TYR A 236 -13.13 3.43 -2.72
C TYR A 236 -12.46 4.15 -1.54
N LEU A 237 -12.68 5.45 -1.39
CA LEU A 237 -12.12 6.24 -0.28
C LEU A 237 -12.72 5.88 1.08
N HIS A 238 -13.95 5.34 1.12
CA HIS A 238 -14.52 4.82 2.36
C HIS A 238 -13.69 3.67 2.94
N GLY A 239 -13.12 2.83 2.08
CA GLY A 239 -12.29 1.68 2.44
C GLY A 239 -10.78 1.96 2.49
N LEU A 240 -10.37 3.22 2.38
CA LEU A 240 -8.96 3.63 2.40
C LEU A 240 -8.42 3.65 3.85
N ALA A 241 -7.63 2.64 4.21
CA ALA A 241 -7.21 2.33 5.58
C ALA A 241 -5.88 3.00 5.98
N GLU A 242 -5.67 4.23 5.55
CA GLU A 242 -4.38 4.94 5.64
C GLU A 242 -4.18 5.66 6.98
N MET A 243 -5.22 6.33 7.47
CA MET A 243 -5.22 7.05 8.76
C MET A 243 -6.26 6.46 9.71
N PRO A 244 -6.04 6.42 11.04
CA PRO A 244 -7.05 5.99 12.00
C PRO A 244 -8.37 6.76 11.87
N ALA A 245 -9.49 6.04 11.84
CA ALA A 245 -10.83 6.62 11.66
C ALA A 245 -11.24 7.64 12.73
N SER A 246 -10.60 7.60 13.90
CA SER A 246 -10.87 8.48 15.03
C SER A 246 -10.09 9.80 14.97
N TRP A 247 -9.21 9.97 13.99
CA TRP A 247 -8.43 11.19 13.83
C TRP A 247 -9.29 12.37 13.39
N HIS A 248 -8.74 13.57 13.57
CA HIS A 248 -9.46 14.82 13.35
C HIS A 248 -10.14 14.87 11.97
N PRO A 249 -11.40 15.34 11.86
CA PRO A 249 -12.14 15.34 10.60
C PRO A 249 -11.42 16.04 9.44
N GLU A 250 -10.78 17.18 9.68
CA GLU A 250 -9.98 17.88 8.65
C GLU A 250 -8.75 17.09 8.20
N ALA A 251 -8.14 16.28 9.08
CA ALA A 251 -7.03 15.41 8.70
C ALA A 251 -7.52 14.25 7.81
N LEU A 252 -8.68 13.65 8.16
CA LEU A 252 -9.33 12.64 7.32
C LEU A 252 -9.78 13.21 5.97
N ARG A 253 -10.30 14.45 5.96
CA ARG A 253 -10.70 15.15 4.73
C ARG A 253 -9.49 15.45 3.83
N ALA A 254 -8.37 15.88 4.40
CA ALA A 254 -7.11 16.03 3.67
C ALA A 254 -6.66 14.69 3.06
N GLN A 255 -6.74 13.59 3.82
CA GLN A 255 -6.43 12.24 3.34
C GLN A 255 -7.39 11.75 2.24
N ALA A 256 -8.66 12.11 2.30
CA ALA A 256 -9.63 11.77 1.25
C ALA A 256 -9.29 12.49 -0.06
N ILE A 257 -9.03 13.81 -0.02
CA ILE A 257 -8.66 14.59 -1.20
C ILE A 257 -7.31 14.14 -1.78
N ALA A 258 -6.29 13.97 -0.92
CA ALA A 258 -5.00 13.45 -1.35
C ALA A 258 -5.13 12.02 -1.91
N GLY A 259 -5.92 11.17 -1.27
CA GLY A 259 -6.14 9.80 -1.73
C GLY A 259 -6.86 9.75 -3.08
N ARG A 260 -7.88 10.60 -3.28
CA ARG A 260 -8.60 10.75 -4.56
C ARG A 260 -7.65 11.20 -5.66
N SER A 261 -6.86 12.23 -5.39
CA SER A 261 -5.90 12.79 -6.36
C SER A 261 -4.90 11.74 -6.81
N TYR A 262 -4.38 10.94 -5.88
CA TYR A 262 -3.48 9.83 -6.18
C TYR A 262 -4.16 8.78 -7.06
N ALA A 263 -5.34 8.29 -6.67
CA ALA A 263 -6.06 7.26 -7.41
C ALA A 263 -6.44 7.70 -8.83
N VAL A 264 -6.92 8.94 -8.99
CA VAL A 264 -7.25 9.51 -10.31
C VAL A 264 -5.99 9.71 -11.15
N HIS A 265 -4.90 10.20 -10.57
CA HIS A 265 -3.62 10.29 -11.27
C HIS A 265 -3.13 8.91 -11.74
N ARG A 266 -3.27 7.87 -10.91
CA ARG A 266 -2.95 6.49 -11.31
C ARG A 266 -3.86 5.97 -12.43
N ALA A 267 -5.14 6.31 -12.43
CA ALA A 267 -6.07 5.96 -13.50
C ALA A 267 -5.67 6.62 -14.83
N ILE A 268 -5.25 7.90 -14.81
CA ILE A 268 -4.71 8.60 -15.99
C ILE A 268 -3.44 7.89 -16.50
N ASP A 269 -2.49 7.60 -15.61
CA ASP A 269 -1.25 6.89 -15.97
C ASP A 269 -1.48 5.47 -16.51
N ARG A 270 -2.56 4.83 -16.07
CA ARG A 270 -2.93 3.44 -16.39
C ARG A 270 -4.17 3.36 -17.30
N GLU A 271 -4.47 4.40 -18.08
CA GLU A 271 -5.66 4.45 -18.94
C GLU A 271 -5.78 3.20 -19.84
N ASN A 272 -4.65 2.68 -20.32
CA ASN A 272 -4.58 1.50 -21.19
C ASN A 272 -4.24 0.19 -20.45
N ALA A 273 -4.29 0.18 -19.12
CA ALA A 273 -4.10 -1.02 -18.30
C ALA A 273 -5.45 -1.63 -17.90
N ASP A 274 -5.39 -2.84 -17.37
CA ASP A 274 -6.56 -3.58 -16.90
C ASP A 274 -7.13 -3.06 -15.57
N PHE A 275 -6.36 -2.28 -14.82
CA PHE A 275 -6.75 -1.70 -13.53
C PHE A 275 -5.99 -0.39 -13.25
N ASP A 276 -6.53 0.41 -12.33
CA ASP A 276 -6.05 1.75 -12.00
C ASP A 276 -5.16 1.76 -10.77
N VAL A 277 -5.48 0.98 -9.73
CA VAL A 277 -4.72 0.96 -8.46
C VAL A 277 -4.62 -0.44 -7.87
N PHE A 278 -3.52 -0.73 -7.17
CA PHE A 278 -3.39 -1.88 -6.27
C PHE A 278 -4.02 -1.56 -4.92
N ASN A 279 -4.63 -2.55 -4.27
CA ASN A 279 -5.21 -2.43 -2.92
C ASN A 279 -4.20 -2.37 -1.77
N SER A 280 -2.92 -2.15 -2.06
CA SER A 280 -1.82 -2.38 -1.13
C SER A 280 -0.82 -1.23 -1.13
N VAL A 281 0.23 -1.33 -0.31
CA VAL A 281 1.31 -0.34 -0.20
C VAL A 281 2.05 -0.03 -1.52
N GLN A 282 1.80 -0.77 -2.60
CA GLN A 282 2.30 -0.42 -3.94
C GLN A 282 1.64 0.86 -4.47
N ASP A 283 0.36 1.08 -4.15
CA ASP A 283 -0.38 2.30 -4.45
C ASP A 283 -0.94 2.88 -3.14
N GLN A 284 -2.08 2.35 -2.67
CA GLN A 284 -2.71 2.79 -1.41
C GLN A 284 -3.34 1.61 -0.69
N VAL A 285 -3.32 1.64 0.65
CA VAL A 285 -3.87 0.55 1.47
C VAL A 285 -5.41 0.61 1.47
N TYR A 286 -6.03 -0.15 0.57
CA TYR A 286 -7.47 -0.29 0.47
C TYR A 286 -7.91 -1.60 1.13
N ALA A 287 -8.52 -1.49 2.31
CA ALA A 287 -9.01 -2.64 3.07
C ALA A 287 -10.53 -2.88 2.87
N GLY A 288 -11.17 -2.11 1.98
CA GLY A 288 -12.58 -2.27 1.66
C GLY A 288 -13.50 -1.98 2.85
N PHE A 289 -14.58 -2.77 2.95
CA PHE A 289 -15.66 -2.58 3.90
C PHE A 289 -15.18 -2.59 5.36
N ASP A 290 -14.15 -3.37 5.69
CA ASP A 290 -13.63 -3.48 7.06
C ASP A 290 -12.96 -2.18 7.54
N ALA A 291 -12.51 -1.32 6.62
CA ALA A 291 -12.01 0.00 6.94
C ALA A 291 -13.09 1.09 6.94
N LYS A 292 -14.32 0.80 6.54
CA LYS A 292 -15.37 1.81 6.49
C LYS A 292 -15.70 2.34 7.89
N SER A 293 -15.79 3.66 8.01
CA SER A 293 -16.17 4.34 9.25
C SER A 293 -16.92 5.63 8.94
N GLU A 294 -17.74 6.11 9.88
CA GLU A 294 -18.46 7.38 9.75
C GLU A 294 -17.52 8.56 9.42
N GLY A 295 -16.34 8.59 10.05
CA GLY A 295 -15.33 9.62 9.80
C GLY A 295 -14.76 9.58 8.38
N ARG A 296 -14.45 8.39 7.84
CA ARG A 296 -13.94 8.25 6.46
C ARG A 296 -15.01 8.54 5.42
N VAL A 297 -16.23 8.07 5.65
CA VAL A 297 -17.40 8.35 4.79
C VAL A 297 -17.64 9.86 4.74
N THR A 298 -17.73 10.52 5.90
CA THR A 298 -17.94 11.97 5.97
C THR A 298 -16.81 12.74 5.28
N ALA A 299 -15.56 12.34 5.48
CA ALA A 299 -14.41 12.97 4.85
C ALA A 299 -14.42 12.83 3.32
N ALA A 300 -14.72 11.64 2.80
CA ALA A 300 -14.83 11.38 1.37
C ALA A 300 -15.99 12.16 0.75
N ASP A 301 -17.20 12.02 1.30
CA ASP A 301 -18.43 12.58 0.75
C ASP A 301 -18.48 14.11 0.84
N SER A 302 -17.95 14.69 1.93
CA SER A 302 -17.87 16.17 2.06
C SER A 302 -16.78 16.80 1.19
N SER A 303 -15.96 15.98 0.52
CA SER A 303 -14.91 16.42 -0.40
C SER A 303 -15.04 15.80 -1.78
N SER A 304 -16.22 15.29 -2.14
CA SER A 304 -16.47 14.69 -3.46
C SER A 304 -15.95 15.58 -4.59
N ASN A 305 -15.29 14.95 -5.56
CA ASN A 305 -14.66 15.58 -6.73
C ASN A 305 -13.53 16.57 -6.46
N LEU A 306 -13.20 16.86 -5.19
CA LEU A 306 -12.03 17.68 -4.86
C LEU A 306 -10.75 16.87 -5.00
N VAL A 307 -9.80 17.43 -5.74
CA VAL A 307 -8.46 16.89 -6.00
C VAL A 307 -7.42 18.01 -5.98
N VAL A 308 -6.16 17.64 -5.80
CA VAL A 308 -5.00 18.54 -5.83
C VAL A 308 -4.52 18.70 -7.26
N THR A 309 -4.34 19.94 -7.71
CA THR A 309 -4.06 20.29 -9.10
C THR A 309 -2.91 21.28 -9.26
N VAL A 310 -2.26 21.25 -10.42
CA VAL A 310 -1.34 22.28 -10.92
C VAL A 310 -1.55 22.44 -12.42
N ASP A 311 -1.65 23.68 -12.91
CA ASP A 311 -1.85 23.98 -14.35
C ASP A 311 -2.91 23.08 -15.01
N ASP A 312 -4.07 23.00 -14.36
CA ASP A 312 -5.21 22.16 -14.71
C ASP A 312 -5.05 20.63 -14.49
N GLN A 313 -3.83 20.13 -14.27
CA GLN A 313 -3.53 18.70 -14.13
C GLN A 313 -3.69 18.20 -12.68
N ILE A 314 -4.26 17.01 -12.52
CA ILE A 314 -4.34 16.32 -11.21
C ILE A 314 -2.97 15.75 -10.87
N VAL A 315 -2.40 16.15 -9.74
CA VAL A 315 -1.04 15.76 -9.34
C VAL A 315 -1.02 14.44 -8.58
N GLN A 316 0.10 13.72 -8.71
CA GLN A 316 0.37 12.57 -7.85
C GLN A 316 0.68 13.04 -6.43
N THR A 317 -0.19 12.71 -5.47
CA THR A 317 -0.15 13.14 -4.07
C THR A 317 0.42 12.03 -3.17
N PHE A 318 1.75 11.90 -3.13
CA PHE A 318 2.39 10.99 -2.17
C PHE A 318 2.09 11.41 -0.73
N TYR A 319 1.90 10.44 0.15
CA TYR A 319 1.73 10.67 1.58
C TYR A 319 2.29 9.49 2.37
N SER A 320 2.72 9.73 3.61
CA SER A 320 3.27 8.68 4.49
C SER A 320 2.98 8.98 5.95
N SER A 321 3.15 8.00 6.83
CA SER A 321 2.78 8.12 8.24
C SER A 321 3.44 9.32 8.93
N SER A 322 4.77 9.37 8.91
CA SER A 322 5.52 10.45 9.52
C SER A 322 6.76 10.79 8.70
N ASN A 323 7.03 12.08 8.57
CA ASN A 323 8.20 12.59 7.85
C ASN A 323 9.42 12.82 8.77
N GLY A 324 9.26 12.75 10.10
CA GLY A 324 10.34 12.96 11.07
C GLY A 324 10.65 14.44 11.33
N GLY A 325 9.69 15.33 11.05
CA GLY A 325 9.82 16.78 11.22
C GLY A 325 10.30 17.52 9.97
N TYR A 326 10.46 16.83 8.84
CA TYR A 326 10.90 17.43 7.57
C TYR A 326 10.43 16.58 6.38
N THR A 327 9.72 17.16 5.42
CA THR A 327 9.30 16.45 4.20
C THR A 327 10.49 16.12 3.30
N GLU A 328 10.34 15.11 2.44
CA GLU A 328 11.35 14.77 1.43
C GLU A 328 10.93 15.26 0.03
N SER A 329 11.92 15.59 -0.79
CA SER A 329 11.75 15.85 -2.22
C SER A 329 11.92 14.58 -3.04
N THR A 330 11.09 14.44 -4.06
CA THR A 330 11.25 13.38 -5.08
C THR A 330 12.58 13.46 -5.82
N GLU A 331 13.21 14.64 -5.91
CA GLU A 331 14.56 14.79 -6.50
C GLU A 331 15.64 13.98 -5.76
N ASN A 332 15.42 13.70 -4.48
CA ASN A 332 16.38 13.01 -3.62
C ASN A 332 16.21 11.48 -3.61
N SER A 333 15.34 10.92 -4.46
CA SER A 333 15.20 9.47 -4.59
C SER A 333 14.63 9.06 -5.95
N SER A 334 15.40 8.25 -6.68
CA SER A 334 14.97 7.68 -7.97
C SER A 334 13.74 6.77 -7.87
N SER A 335 13.40 6.29 -6.67
CA SER A 335 12.22 5.45 -6.40
C SER A 335 10.89 6.15 -6.71
N PHE A 336 10.87 7.49 -6.81
CA PHE A 336 9.68 8.27 -7.15
C PHE A 336 9.64 8.69 -8.63
N GLY A 337 10.56 8.21 -9.46
CA GLY A 337 10.63 8.56 -10.87
C GLY A 337 11.14 9.98 -11.10
N ALA A 338 10.49 10.72 -12.00
CA ALA A 338 10.89 12.08 -12.33
C ALA A 338 10.59 13.04 -11.16
N ALA A 339 11.48 14.00 -10.96
CA ALA A 339 11.32 15.08 -10.00
C ALA A 339 9.99 15.82 -10.19
N GLN A 340 9.22 15.94 -9.11
CA GLN A 340 7.92 16.61 -9.07
C GLN A 340 8.02 17.91 -8.27
N PRO A 341 7.76 19.09 -8.87
CA PRO A 341 7.94 20.40 -8.23
C PRO A 341 7.08 20.66 -6.98
N TRP A 342 5.98 19.94 -6.82
CA TRP A 342 5.11 20.03 -5.65
C TRP A 342 5.59 19.18 -4.46
N HIS A 343 6.52 18.25 -4.69
CA HIS A 343 7.13 17.41 -3.65
C HIS A 343 8.53 17.93 -3.29
N ILE A 344 8.57 18.88 -2.36
CA ILE A 344 9.81 19.54 -1.92
C ILE A 344 10.14 19.22 -0.47
N SER A 345 11.44 19.24 -0.14
CA SER A 345 11.89 19.14 1.23
C SER A 345 11.64 20.45 1.98
N LYS A 346 10.92 20.41 3.10
CA LYS A 346 10.73 21.55 4.00
C LYS A 346 10.46 21.09 5.43
N PRO A 347 10.68 21.96 6.45
CA PRO A 347 10.34 21.64 7.82
C PRO A 347 8.88 21.21 7.94
N ASP A 348 8.53 20.39 8.93
CA ASP A 348 7.15 20.11 9.28
C ASP A 348 7.00 20.03 10.81
N PRO A 349 6.82 21.18 11.48
CA PRO A 349 6.80 21.23 12.94
C PRO A 349 5.60 20.48 13.55
N PHE A 350 4.58 20.17 12.75
CA PHE A 350 3.39 19.47 13.21
C PHE A 350 3.51 17.95 13.19
N ASP A 351 4.50 17.38 12.48
CA ASP A 351 4.76 15.93 12.50
C ASP A 351 5.06 15.43 13.92
N ALA A 352 5.64 16.27 14.76
CA ALA A 352 5.94 15.99 16.17
C ALA A 352 5.08 16.83 17.13
N ALA A 353 3.91 17.32 16.69
CA ALA A 353 3.04 18.12 17.54
C ALA A 353 2.60 17.32 18.78
N PRO A 354 2.61 17.96 19.97
CA PRO A 354 1.98 17.37 21.14
C PRO A 354 0.44 17.39 21.00
N ASP A 355 -0.26 16.51 21.69
CA ASP A 355 -1.72 16.57 21.86
C ASP A 355 -2.13 17.67 22.86
N GLU A 356 -3.43 17.72 23.17
CA GLU A 356 -4.01 18.66 24.13
C GLU A 356 -3.43 18.55 25.55
N ASP A 357 -2.92 17.37 25.92
CA ASP A 357 -2.31 17.09 27.23
C ASP A 357 -0.79 17.36 27.23
N GLY A 358 -0.21 17.69 26.07
CA GLY A 358 1.22 17.94 25.91
C GLY A 358 2.03 16.68 25.58
N ASP A 359 1.37 15.54 25.37
CA ASP A 359 2.02 14.28 25.08
C ASP A 359 2.35 14.15 23.57
N PRO A 360 3.51 13.58 23.19
CA PRO A 360 3.84 13.40 21.78
C PRO A 360 2.86 12.45 21.08
N GLN A 361 2.15 12.96 20.08
CA GLN A 361 1.19 12.15 19.31
C GLN A 361 1.85 11.16 18.36
N ASN A 362 3.01 11.55 17.85
CA ASN A 362 3.74 10.78 16.86
C ASN A 362 4.89 10.00 17.52
N PRO A 363 4.75 8.68 17.71
CA PRO A 363 5.81 7.83 18.26
C PRO A 363 6.96 7.58 17.26
N PHE A 364 6.85 8.11 16.05
CA PHE A 364 7.83 7.99 14.97
C PHE A 364 8.60 9.28 14.72
N ALA A 365 8.23 10.41 15.32
CA ALA A 365 8.90 11.70 15.11
C ALA A 365 10.40 11.61 15.37
N PHE A 366 10.81 10.86 16.41
CA PHE A 366 12.20 10.62 16.75
C PHE A 366 12.41 9.25 17.40
N LYS A 367 13.48 8.56 17.00
CA LYS A 367 13.90 7.26 17.51
C LYS A 367 15.42 7.21 17.69
N ARG A 368 15.83 6.48 18.72
CA ARG A 368 17.24 6.13 18.99
C ARG A 368 17.38 4.62 18.99
N PHE A 369 18.37 4.13 18.27
CA PHE A 369 18.76 2.73 18.28
C PHE A 369 20.22 2.64 18.64
N GLU A 370 20.54 1.78 19.59
CA GLU A 370 21.90 1.54 20.02
C GLU A 370 22.23 0.07 19.77
N PHE A 371 23.31 -0.18 19.04
CA PHE A 371 23.77 -1.52 18.70
C PHE A 371 25.24 -1.66 19.06
N THR A 372 25.65 -2.86 19.45
CA THR A 372 27.07 -3.13 19.66
C THR A 372 27.83 -3.08 18.33
N VAL A 373 29.10 -2.68 18.37
CA VAL A 373 29.99 -2.74 17.20
C VAL A 373 30.04 -4.16 16.63
N GLU A 374 30.00 -5.17 17.51
CA GLU A 374 29.94 -6.59 17.12
C GLU A 374 28.69 -6.92 16.28
N GLU A 375 27.53 -6.38 16.65
CA GLU A 375 26.29 -6.58 15.91
C GLU A 375 26.33 -5.94 14.52
N VAL A 376 26.71 -4.67 14.46
CA VAL A 376 26.78 -3.94 13.18
C VAL A 376 27.79 -4.58 12.24
N SER A 377 28.97 -4.95 12.74
CA SER A 377 30.01 -5.62 11.94
C SER A 377 29.53 -6.95 11.36
N ARG A 378 28.85 -7.76 12.18
CA ARG A 378 28.29 -9.04 11.74
C ARG A 378 27.20 -8.85 10.69
N TRP A 379 26.31 -7.87 10.87
CA TRP A 379 25.26 -7.61 9.88
C TRP A 379 25.80 -7.17 8.54
N LEU A 380 26.86 -6.35 8.52
CA LEU A 380 27.53 -5.96 7.27
C LEU A 380 28.21 -7.17 6.60
N ALA A 381 28.88 -8.03 7.36
CA ALA A 381 29.49 -9.24 6.82
C ALA A 381 28.46 -10.26 6.28
N ASP A 382 27.31 -10.40 6.97
CA ASP A 382 26.24 -11.34 6.61
C ASP A 382 25.33 -10.82 5.48
N TYR A 383 25.48 -9.56 5.05
CA TYR A 383 24.61 -8.95 4.05
C TYR A 383 24.91 -9.45 2.64
N SER A 384 24.36 -10.61 2.29
CA SER A 384 24.72 -11.37 1.09
C SER A 384 24.45 -10.67 -0.26
N SER A 385 23.61 -9.63 -0.30
CA SER A 385 23.30 -8.89 -1.53
C SER A 385 24.34 -7.84 -1.91
N ALA A 386 25.30 -7.51 -1.03
CA ALA A 386 26.40 -6.62 -1.35
C ALA A 386 27.67 -6.99 -0.55
N ASN A 387 28.85 -6.77 -1.11
CA ASN A 387 30.11 -7.03 -0.41
C ASN A 387 30.41 -5.91 0.60
N LEU A 388 29.69 -5.91 1.72
CA LEU A 388 29.76 -4.89 2.77
C LEU A 388 30.72 -5.23 3.92
N ASP A 389 31.38 -6.40 3.89
CA ASP A 389 32.31 -6.80 4.94
C ASP A 389 33.52 -5.86 5.00
N VAL A 390 33.71 -5.24 6.17
CA VAL A 390 34.82 -4.32 6.47
C VAL A 390 35.68 -4.79 7.64
N GLY A 391 35.45 -6.01 8.14
CA GLY A 391 35.95 -6.46 9.44
C GLY A 391 35.19 -5.78 10.58
N THR A 392 35.88 -5.43 11.67
CA THR A 392 35.25 -4.74 12.80
C THR A 392 35.02 -3.26 12.46
N VAL A 393 33.78 -2.79 12.58
CA VAL A 393 33.43 -1.39 12.35
C VAL A 393 34.12 -0.50 13.39
N VAL A 394 34.82 0.53 12.91
CA VAL A 394 35.52 1.55 13.72
C VAL A 394 34.74 2.86 13.72
N LYS A 395 34.19 3.25 12.57
CA LYS A 395 33.49 4.52 12.37
C LYS A 395 32.53 4.43 11.20
N ILE A 396 31.40 5.12 11.30
CA ILE A 396 30.48 5.37 10.18
C ILE A 396 30.33 6.89 10.03
N THR A 397 30.42 7.41 8.81
CA THR A 397 30.03 8.78 8.48
C THR A 397 28.98 8.79 7.40
N VAL A 398 28.16 9.84 7.42
CA VAL A 398 27.09 10.07 6.46
C VAL A 398 27.29 11.48 5.91
N ASP A 399 27.55 11.56 4.63
CA ASP A 399 27.77 12.79 3.88
C ASP A 399 26.67 12.95 2.81
N ASP A 400 26.55 14.13 2.20
CA ASP A 400 25.52 14.44 1.19
C ASP A 400 24.07 14.21 1.67
N LEU A 401 23.78 14.43 2.96
CA LEU A 401 22.41 14.33 3.46
C LEU A 401 21.52 15.45 2.87
N PRO A 402 20.35 15.13 2.31
CA PRO A 402 19.35 16.12 1.97
C PRO A 402 18.84 16.83 3.23
N PRO A 403 18.18 18.01 3.09
CA PRO A 403 17.63 18.75 4.22
C PRO A 403 16.68 17.93 5.12
N SER A 404 16.04 16.90 4.58
CA SER A 404 15.18 15.96 5.30
C SER A 404 15.93 15.05 6.28
N GLY A 405 17.25 14.91 6.13
CA GLY A 405 18.07 13.94 6.86
C GLY A 405 17.92 12.49 6.40
N ARG A 406 17.21 12.20 5.29
CA ARG A 406 17.07 10.84 4.77
C ARG A 406 18.28 10.38 3.99
N ILE A 407 18.60 9.09 4.09
CA ILE A 407 19.78 8.49 3.45
C ILE A 407 19.56 8.00 2.02
N THR A 408 18.52 8.47 1.32
CA THR A 408 18.11 7.96 -0.01
C THR A 408 19.08 8.25 -1.14
N ASN A 409 20.01 9.18 -0.95
CA ASN A 409 21.10 9.51 -1.88
C ASN A 409 22.43 9.82 -1.14
N ALA A 410 22.45 9.58 0.18
CA ALA A 410 23.57 9.95 1.04
C ALA A 410 24.79 9.05 0.79
N LEU A 411 25.98 9.61 0.94
CA LEU A 411 27.22 8.85 0.93
C LEU A 411 27.51 8.33 2.33
N VAL A 412 27.40 7.03 2.51
CA VAL A 412 27.73 6.34 3.75
C VAL A 412 29.14 5.79 3.65
N THR A 413 30.05 6.30 4.50
CA THR A 413 31.42 5.80 4.58
C THR A 413 31.59 4.96 5.85
N ILE A 414 31.91 3.68 5.66
CA ILE A 414 32.13 2.70 6.72
C ILE A 414 33.62 2.42 6.82
N TYR A 415 34.22 2.79 7.95
CA TYR A 415 35.61 2.49 8.27
C TYR A 415 35.65 1.22 9.12
N GLY A 416 36.20 0.14 8.59
CA GLY A 416 36.46 -1.08 9.35
C GLY A 416 37.96 -1.38 9.46
N THR A 417 38.29 -2.43 10.21
CA THR A 417 39.68 -2.86 10.42
C THR A 417 40.36 -3.34 9.15
N ASP A 418 39.59 -3.88 8.20
CA ASP A 418 40.13 -4.57 7.03
C ASP A 418 40.12 -3.66 5.80
N ARG A 419 39.13 -2.75 5.71
CA ARG A 419 38.99 -1.77 4.63
C ARG A 419 38.07 -0.61 5.01
N THR A 420 38.12 0.44 4.21
CA THR A 420 37.07 1.46 4.13
C THR A 420 36.15 1.14 2.95
N LEU A 421 34.85 1.34 3.16
CA LEU A 421 33.82 1.14 2.14
C LEU A 421 32.96 2.39 2.05
N GLU A 422 32.72 2.83 0.83
CA GLU A 422 31.75 3.88 0.50
C GLU A 422 30.55 3.24 -0.18
N VAL A 423 29.36 3.54 0.33
CA VAL A 423 28.08 3.06 -0.20
C VAL A 423 27.18 4.28 -0.39
N ARG A 424 26.52 4.38 -1.54
CA ARG A 424 25.44 5.34 -1.72
C ARG A 424 24.11 4.63 -1.50
N GLY A 425 23.25 5.27 -0.70
CA GLY A 425 21.87 4.83 -0.46
C GLY A 425 20.99 4.97 -1.69
#